data_AF-A0A0F9D123-F1
#
_entry.id   AF-A0A0F9D123-F1
#
_cell.length_a   1.000
_cell.length_b   1.000
_cell.length_c   1.000
_cell.angle_alpha   90.00
_cell.angle_beta   90.00
_cell.angle_gamma   90.00
#
_symmetry.space_group_name_H-M   'P 1'
#
loop_
_entity.id
_entity.type
_entity.pdbx_description
1 polymer ?
#
loop_
_entity_poly.entity_id
_entity_poly.type
_entity_poly.pdbx_seq_one_letter_code
_entity_poly.pdbx_strand_id
1 'polypeptide(L)'
;MHIVTDHVLPDEPCHGLAEGPMHMPFGAGFQRRWVQRIFVIRGDAIAKHMIDLGPAEDWEDRAMPLIMPSFGENTVAQLQESAEQTRNEGKYIRYRTDLLANSTLIEDSLAGLEQQYLAKSNRTTIGPHVFAQRGSYPGQFARRELKERVNGHSN
;
A
#
# COMPACT_ATOMS: atom_id res chain seq x y z
N MET A 1 20.81 2.39 -32.54
CA MET A 1 19.80 3.06 -33.40
C MET A 1 18.44 2.83 -32.78
N HIS A 2 17.61 3.88 -32.62
CA HIS A 2 16.30 3.78 -31.97
C HIS A 2 15.21 3.91 -33.03
N ILE A 3 14.39 2.88 -33.19
CA ILE A 3 13.30 2.82 -34.17
C ILE A 3 11.99 3.00 -33.42
N VAL A 4 11.09 3.87 -33.88
CA VAL A 4 9.71 3.92 -33.34
C VAL A 4 8.88 2.91 -34.10
N THR A 5 8.10 2.09 -33.39
CA THR A 5 7.28 1.03 -33.98
C THR A 5 5.82 1.18 -33.57
N ASP A 6 4.93 0.97 -34.53
CA ASP A 6 3.48 1.10 -34.36
C ASP A 6 2.86 -0.09 -33.62
N HIS A 7 3.51 -1.26 -33.64
CA HIS A 7 3.03 -2.47 -32.99
C HIS A 7 4.17 -3.30 -32.40
N VAL A 8 3.82 -4.12 -31.42
CA VAL A 8 4.70 -5.10 -30.76
C VAL A 8 3.93 -6.39 -30.58
N LEU A 9 4.59 -7.53 -30.77
CA LEU A 9 4.00 -8.84 -30.49
C LEU A 9 4.22 -9.22 -29.01
N PRO A 10 3.28 -9.96 -28.41
CA PRO A 10 3.40 -10.40 -27.01
C PRO A 10 4.66 -11.22 -26.73
N ASP A 11 5.07 -12.04 -27.69
CA ASP A 11 6.20 -12.98 -27.57
C ASP A 11 7.55 -12.37 -27.97
N GLU A 12 7.59 -11.11 -28.41
CA GLU A 12 8.85 -10.47 -28.78
C GLU A 12 9.78 -10.29 -27.56
N PRO A 13 11.10 -10.45 -27.74
CA PRO A 13 12.06 -10.26 -26.66
C PRO A 13 12.15 -8.78 -26.28
N CYS A 14 11.98 -8.49 -24.99
CA CYS A 14 11.91 -7.12 -24.50
C CYS A 14 13.25 -6.67 -23.92
N HIS A 15 13.70 -5.46 -24.28
CA HIS A 15 14.77 -4.72 -23.61
C HIS A 15 14.24 -4.02 -22.33
N GLY A 16 12.94 -3.92 -22.17
CA GLY A 16 12.36 -3.43 -20.94
C GLY A 16 11.20 -2.50 -21.15
N LEU A 17 10.68 -2.04 -20.02
CA LEU A 17 9.44 -1.31 -19.96
C LEU A 17 9.59 -0.16 -18.98
N ALA A 18 9.15 1.03 -19.38
CA ALA A 18 9.12 2.19 -18.52
C ALA A 18 7.74 2.86 -18.55
N GLU A 19 7.14 3.02 -17.38
CA GLU A 19 5.86 3.68 -17.17
C GLU A 19 6.01 4.96 -16.38
N GLY A 20 5.19 5.95 -16.74
CA GLY A 20 5.09 7.17 -15.96
C GLY A 20 4.37 8.29 -16.70
N PRO A 21 4.24 9.46 -16.04
CA PRO A 21 3.62 10.62 -16.64
C PRO A 21 4.53 11.22 -17.71
N MET A 22 3.97 11.53 -18.87
CA MET A 22 4.65 12.15 -20.00
C MET A 22 3.77 13.23 -20.62
N HIS A 23 4.38 14.33 -21.09
CA HIS A 23 3.68 15.33 -21.87
C HIS A 23 3.51 14.82 -23.30
N MET A 24 2.27 14.47 -23.66
CA MET A 24 1.91 13.97 -24.99
C MET A 24 1.13 15.02 -25.76
N PRO A 25 1.30 15.11 -27.09
CA PRO A 25 0.49 15.99 -27.92
C PRO A 25 -0.98 15.55 -27.86
N PHE A 26 -1.87 16.50 -27.55
CA PHE A 26 -3.31 16.29 -27.50
C PHE A 26 -4.03 17.48 -28.15
N GLY A 27 -4.58 17.28 -29.34
CA GLY A 27 -5.17 18.35 -30.14
C GLY A 27 -4.15 19.43 -30.49
N ALA A 28 -4.45 20.69 -30.15
CA ALA A 28 -3.58 21.84 -30.39
C ALA A 28 -2.55 22.10 -29.26
N GLY A 29 -2.51 21.26 -28.21
CA GLY A 29 -1.66 21.47 -27.04
C GLY A 29 -0.95 20.21 -26.57
N PHE A 30 -0.39 20.28 -25.36
CA PHE A 30 0.21 19.14 -24.67
C PHE A 30 -0.59 18.83 -23.42
N GLN A 31 -0.83 17.56 -23.15
CA GLN A 31 -1.47 17.09 -21.93
C GLN A 31 -0.57 16.07 -21.24
N ARG A 32 -0.55 16.10 -19.91
CA ARG A 32 0.17 15.12 -19.10
C ARG A 32 -0.64 13.81 -19.08
N ARG A 33 -0.09 12.77 -19.68
CA ARG A 33 -0.72 11.46 -19.84
C ARG A 33 0.16 10.37 -19.25
N TRP A 34 -0.44 9.31 -18.75
CA TRP A 34 0.30 8.15 -18.26
C TRP A 34 0.63 7.25 -19.45
N VAL A 35 1.92 7.05 -19.71
CA VAL A 35 2.39 6.34 -20.91
C VAL A 35 3.21 5.12 -20.50
N GLN A 36 2.88 3.97 -21.07
CA GLN A 36 3.71 2.77 -21.02
C GLN A 36 4.62 2.75 -22.25
N ARG A 37 5.93 2.78 -22.03
CA ARG A 37 6.95 2.71 -23.09
C ARG A 37 7.57 1.32 -23.06
N ILE A 38 7.46 0.61 -24.17
CA ILE A 38 7.98 -0.75 -24.33
C ILE A 38 9.15 -0.68 -25.29
N PHE A 39 10.28 -1.28 -24.91
CA PHE A 39 11.48 -1.34 -25.72
C PHE A 39 11.72 -2.79 -26.12
N VAL A 40 11.70 -3.07 -27.41
CA VAL A 40 11.73 -4.43 -27.96
C VAL A 40 12.99 -4.62 -28.81
N ILE A 41 13.57 -5.81 -28.75
CA ILE A 41 14.80 -6.15 -29.46
C ILE A 41 14.44 -6.76 -30.83
N ARG A 42 14.86 -6.11 -31.92
CA ARG A 42 14.68 -6.61 -33.29
C ARG A 42 16.02 -6.61 -34.01
N GLY A 43 16.71 -7.75 -33.97
CA GLY A 43 18.10 -7.85 -34.45
C GLY A 43 19.01 -6.93 -33.64
N ASP A 44 19.78 -6.08 -34.32
CA ASP A 44 20.70 -5.12 -33.69
C ASP A 44 20.04 -3.78 -33.31
N ALA A 45 18.72 -3.67 -33.45
CA ALA A 45 17.98 -2.45 -33.16
C ALA A 45 17.03 -2.61 -31.96
N ILE A 46 16.85 -1.51 -31.22
CA ILE A 46 15.84 -1.40 -30.18
C ILE A 46 14.68 -0.58 -30.76
N ALA A 47 13.52 -1.21 -30.80
CA ALA A 47 12.28 -0.62 -31.25
C ALA A 47 11.47 -0.13 -30.04
N LYS A 48 10.99 1.10 -30.05
CA LYS A 48 10.15 1.67 -28.99
C LYS A 48 8.71 1.73 -29.44
N HIS A 49 7.83 1.19 -28.61
CA HIS A 49 6.39 1.31 -28.71
C HIS A 49 5.85 2.11 -27.51
N MET A 50 4.84 2.94 -27.75
CA MET A 50 4.23 3.76 -26.71
C MET A 50 2.74 3.51 -26.67
N ILE A 51 2.25 3.22 -25.47
CA ILE A 51 0.83 3.01 -25.18
C ILE A 51 0.39 4.11 -24.22
N ASP A 52 -0.62 4.85 -24.64
CA ASP A 52 -1.27 5.87 -23.84
C ASP A 52 -2.35 5.22 -22.98
N LEU A 53 -2.16 5.22 -21.66
CA LEU A 53 -3.06 4.62 -20.68
C LEU A 53 -4.13 5.61 -20.17
N GLY A 54 -4.07 6.88 -20.57
CA GLY A 54 -5.02 7.91 -20.18
C GLY A 54 -4.41 9.15 -19.53
N PRO A 55 -5.25 10.06 -18.99
CA PRO A 55 -4.80 11.25 -18.26
C PRO A 55 -3.95 10.87 -17.05
N ALA A 56 -2.86 11.59 -16.81
CA ALA A 56 -1.96 11.26 -15.69
C ALA A 56 -2.63 11.40 -14.31
N GLU A 57 -3.61 12.29 -14.19
CA GLU A 57 -4.38 12.53 -12.96
C GLU A 57 -5.05 11.26 -12.42
N ASP A 58 -5.56 10.40 -13.32
CA ASP A 58 -6.20 9.14 -12.92
C ASP A 58 -5.22 8.12 -12.33
N TRP A 59 -3.93 8.27 -12.64
CA TRP A 59 -2.87 7.31 -12.34
C TRP A 59 -1.91 7.77 -11.24
N GLU A 60 -1.75 9.07 -11.00
CA GLU A 60 -0.81 9.61 -10.01
C GLU A 60 -1.06 9.11 -8.58
N ASP A 61 -2.33 8.85 -8.24
CA ASP A 61 -2.71 8.28 -6.94
C ASP A 61 -2.69 6.75 -6.91
N ARG A 62 -2.63 6.09 -8.06
CA ARG A 62 -2.79 4.63 -8.19
C ARG A 62 -1.48 3.91 -8.48
N ALA A 63 -0.58 4.53 -9.25
CA ALA A 63 0.64 3.93 -9.77
C ALA A 63 1.84 4.84 -9.55
N MET A 64 2.97 4.24 -9.21
CA MET A 64 4.27 4.94 -9.21
C MET A 64 4.95 4.76 -10.57
N PRO A 65 5.77 5.72 -11.03
CA PRO A 65 6.60 5.52 -12.20
C PRO A 65 7.46 4.27 -12.04
N LEU A 66 7.43 3.41 -13.05
CA LEU A 66 8.04 2.08 -13.00
C LEU A 66 9.06 1.95 -14.12
N ILE A 67 10.21 1.36 -13.81
CA ILE A 67 11.22 1.00 -14.81
C ILE A 67 11.58 -0.46 -14.56
N MET A 68 11.32 -1.30 -15.55
CA MET A 68 11.66 -2.72 -15.55
C MET A 68 12.69 -2.98 -16.66
N PRO A 69 13.99 -3.03 -16.31
CA PRO A 69 15.02 -3.39 -17.27
C PRO A 69 14.90 -4.88 -17.64
N SER A 70 15.12 -5.19 -18.92
CA SER A 70 15.29 -6.57 -19.39
C SER A 70 16.32 -6.56 -20.53
N PHE A 71 16.92 -7.70 -20.84
CA PHE A 71 17.91 -7.78 -21.92
C PHE A 71 17.55 -8.91 -22.89
N GLY A 72 16.26 -9.07 -23.17
CA GLY A 72 15.71 -10.13 -24.04
C GLY A 72 15.32 -11.41 -23.30
N GLU A 73 15.49 -11.45 -21.97
CA GLU A 73 15.11 -12.59 -21.14
C GLU A 73 13.59 -12.71 -20.98
N ASN A 74 12.91 -11.56 -20.90
CA ASN A 74 11.47 -11.49 -20.71
C ASN A 74 10.78 -11.10 -22.01
N THR A 75 9.59 -11.65 -22.23
CA THR A 75 8.74 -11.25 -23.35
C THR A 75 8.02 -9.94 -23.04
N VAL A 76 7.49 -9.28 -24.08
CA VAL A 76 6.64 -8.10 -23.92
C VAL A 76 5.46 -8.40 -23.01
N ALA A 77 4.79 -9.55 -23.20
CA ALA A 77 3.63 -9.96 -22.40
C ALA A 77 3.96 -10.05 -20.91
N GLN A 78 5.06 -10.71 -20.57
CA GLN A 78 5.49 -10.90 -19.17
C GLN A 78 5.77 -9.57 -18.47
N LEU A 79 6.42 -8.62 -19.16
CA LEU A 79 6.65 -7.30 -18.60
C LEU A 79 5.37 -6.48 -18.50
N GLN A 80 4.45 -6.58 -19.46
CA GLN A 80 3.16 -5.90 -19.37
C GLN A 80 2.30 -6.42 -18.21
N GLU A 81 2.30 -7.74 -18.00
CA GLU A 81 1.62 -8.38 -16.86
C GLU A 81 2.23 -7.95 -15.52
N SER A 82 3.56 -7.95 -15.43
CA SER A 82 4.28 -7.49 -14.22
C SER A 82 4.02 -6.01 -13.93
N ALA A 83 3.96 -5.17 -14.97
CA ALA A 83 3.58 -3.77 -14.84
C ALA A 83 2.13 -3.63 -14.33
N GLU A 84 1.20 -4.39 -14.90
CA GLU A 84 -0.19 -4.37 -14.47
C GLU A 84 -0.38 -4.80 -13.02
N GLN A 85 0.31 -5.88 -12.62
CA GLN A 85 0.32 -6.33 -11.23
C GLN A 85 0.83 -5.22 -10.30
N THR A 86 1.95 -4.57 -10.66
CA THR A 86 2.53 -3.48 -9.87
C THR A 86 1.55 -2.30 -9.71
N ARG A 87 0.82 -1.94 -10.78
CA ARG A 87 -0.22 -0.89 -10.74
C ARG A 87 -1.35 -1.25 -9.77
N ASN A 88 -1.75 -2.51 -9.74
CA ASN A 88 -2.84 -2.98 -8.89
C ASN A 88 -2.41 -3.15 -7.42
N GLU A 89 -1.16 -3.53 -7.16
CA GLU A 89 -0.61 -3.68 -5.81
C GLU A 89 -0.52 -2.34 -5.06
N GLY A 90 -0.18 -1.24 -5.75
CA GLY A 90 -0.05 0.09 -5.12
C GLY A 90 -1.31 0.54 -4.36
N LYS A 91 -2.49 0.31 -4.93
CA LYS A 91 -3.78 0.61 -4.28
C LYS A 91 -4.04 -0.26 -3.06
N TYR A 92 -3.76 -1.56 -3.16
CA TYR A 92 -3.97 -2.49 -2.04
C TYR A 92 -3.03 -2.18 -0.88
N ILE A 93 -1.78 -1.82 -1.17
CA ILE A 93 -0.81 -1.43 -0.16
C ILE A 93 -1.24 -0.13 0.52
N ARG A 94 -1.63 0.91 -0.24
CA ARG A 94 -2.15 2.17 0.35
C ARG A 94 -3.39 1.92 1.20
N TYR A 95 -4.38 1.20 0.67
CA TYR A 95 -5.58 0.82 1.40
C TYR A 95 -5.28 0.05 2.70
N ARG A 96 -4.33 -0.90 2.65
CA ARG A 96 -3.88 -1.63 3.84
C ARG A 96 -3.17 -0.73 4.84
N THR A 97 -2.37 0.23 4.36
CA THR A 97 -1.66 1.19 5.21
C THR A 97 -2.65 2.12 5.90
N ASP A 98 -3.66 2.61 5.18
CA ASP A 98 -4.74 3.44 5.73
C ASP A 98 -5.59 2.66 6.74
N LEU A 99 -5.88 1.38 6.46
CA LEU A 99 -6.56 0.49 7.41
C LEU A 99 -5.75 0.27 8.70
N LEU A 100 -4.43 0.09 8.58
CA LEU A 100 -3.55 -0.06 9.73
C LEU A 100 -3.42 1.24 10.52
N ALA A 101 -3.31 2.39 9.84
CA ALA A 101 -3.24 3.71 10.47
C ALA A 101 -4.55 4.09 11.19
N ASN A 102 -5.70 3.68 10.64
CA ASN A 102 -7.01 3.89 11.26
C ASN A 102 -7.40 2.79 12.27
N SER A 103 -6.58 1.74 12.43
CA SER A 103 -6.84 0.68 13.39
C SER A 103 -6.45 1.15 14.80
N THR A 104 -7.41 1.72 15.52
CA THR A 104 -7.27 2.11 16.94
C THR A 104 -7.10 0.91 17.88
N LEU A 105 -7.25 -0.32 17.36
CA LEU A 105 -7.29 -1.56 18.14
C LEU A 105 -5.97 -1.83 18.90
N ILE A 106 -4.83 -1.40 18.36
CA ILE A 106 -3.53 -1.53 19.02
C ILE A 106 -3.39 -0.49 20.15
N GLU A 107 -3.78 0.76 19.90
CA GLU A 107 -3.74 1.82 20.91
C GLU A 107 -4.70 1.53 22.07
N ASP A 108 -5.92 1.09 21.76
CA ASP A 108 -6.92 0.68 22.75
C ASP A 108 -6.45 -0.52 23.58
N SER A 109 -5.79 -1.49 22.95
CA SER A 109 -5.23 -2.66 23.65
C SER A 109 -4.08 -2.28 24.59
N LEU A 110 -3.19 -1.37 24.17
CA LEU A 110 -2.09 -0.87 25.00
C LEU A 110 -2.61 -0.05 26.18
N ALA A 111 -3.59 0.83 25.96
CA ALA A 111 -4.25 1.59 27.02
C ALA A 111 -4.93 0.66 28.05
N GLY A 112 -5.56 -0.42 27.58
CA GLY A 112 -6.15 -1.45 28.45
C GLY A 112 -5.10 -2.19 29.30
N LEU A 113 -3.95 -2.56 28.71
CA LEU A 113 -2.86 -3.22 29.43
C LEU A 113 -2.21 -2.31 30.47
N GLU A 114 -2.01 -1.03 30.15
CA GLU A 114 -1.46 -0.03 31.08
C GLU A 114 -2.36 0.17 32.29
N GLN A 115 -3.68 0.26 32.08
CA GLN A 115 -4.66 0.32 33.18
C GLN A 115 -4.60 -0.91 34.09
N GLN A 116 -4.48 -2.11 33.51
CA GLN A 116 -4.34 -3.34 34.29
C GLN A 116 -3.01 -3.39 35.06
N TYR A 117 -1.93 -2.89 34.47
CA TYR A 117 -0.63 -2.81 35.13
C TYR A 117 -0.66 -1.85 36.31
N LEU A 118 -1.22 -0.66 36.13
CA LEU A 118 -1.40 0.32 37.21
C LEU A 118 -2.27 -0.23 38.33
N ALA A 119 -3.37 -0.92 38.01
CA ALA A 119 -4.23 -1.57 38.99
C ALA A 119 -3.50 -2.66 39.80
N LYS A 120 -2.59 -3.43 39.16
CA LYS A 120 -1.74 -4.41 39.85
C LYS A 120 -0.65 -3.76 40.71
N SER A 121 -0.08 -2.64 40.24
CA SER A 121 0.99 -1.91 40.93
C SER A 121 0.52 -1.20 42.21
N ASN A 122 -0.77 -0.82 42.29
CA ASN A 122 -1.40 -0.23 43.48
C ASN A 122 -1.62 -1.23 44.64
N ARG A 123 -1.02 -2.42 44.57
CA ARG A 123 -1.03 -3.39 45.67
C ARG A 123 0.05 -3.04 46.68
N THR A 124 -0.31 -2.32 47.73
CA THR A 124 0.61 -2.03 48.84
C THR A 124 0.91 -3.31 49.62
N THR A 125 2.20 -3.61 49.82
CA THR A 125 2.66 -4.74 50.64
C THR A 125 3.18 -4.19 51.97
N ILE A 126 2.57 -4.57 53.10
CA ILE A 126 2.99 -4.17 54.45
C ILE A 126 3.33 -5.46 55.22
N GLY A 127 4.52 -5.53 55.85
CA GLY A 127 4.96 -6.66 56.70
C GLY A 127 5.08 -6.27 58.17
N PRO A 128 5.56 -7.15 59.08
CA PRO A 128 5.62 -8.61 59.08
C PRO A 128 4.39 -9.22 59.79
N HIS A 129 3.96 -10.43 59.35
CA HIS A 129 2.58 -11.00 59.40
C HIS A 129 1.67 -10.52 58.26
N VAL A 130 2.15 -10.76 57.04
CA VAL A 130 1.68 -10.19 55.77
C VAL A 130 0.21 -10.54 55.50
N PHE A 131 -0.68 -9.57 55.68
CA PHE A 131 -2.00 -9.56 55.05
C PHE A 131 -1.91 -8.79 53.75
N ALA A 132 -1.91 -9.51 52.62
CA ALA A 132 -2.10 -8.85 51.33
C ALA A 132 -3.56 -8.43 51.22
N GLN A 133 -3.88 -7.18 51.54
CA GLN A 133 -5.18 -6.62 51.20
C GLN A 133 -5.25 -6.56 49.67
N ARG A 134 -6.13 -7.37 49.05
CA ARG A 134 -6.46 -7.18 47.64
C ARG A 134 -7.10 -5.80 47.58
N GLY A 135 -6.34 -4.80 47.10
CA GLY A 135 -6.94 -3.57 46.62
C GLY A 135 -8.00 -4.00 45.62
N SER A 136 -9.27 -3.95 46.01
CA SER A 136 -10.37 -4.30 45.15
C SER A 136 -10.22 -3.47 43.89
N TYR A 137 -10.41 -4.12 42.73
CA TYR A 137 -10.45 -3.43 41.44
C TYR A 137 -11.28 -2.16 41.61
N PRO A 138 -10.73 -0.94 41.38
CA PRO A 138 -11.38 0.27 41.86
C PRO A 138 -12.79 0.34 41.29
N GLY A 139 -13.80 0.47 42.16
CA GLY A 139 -15.21 0.31 41.75
C GLY A 139 -15.65 1.26 40.63
N GLN A 140 -14.90 2.33 40.39
CA GLN A 140 -15.09 3.22 39.24
C GLN A 140 -14.79 2.54 37.89
N PHE A 141 -13.78 1.67 37.81
CA PHE A 141 -13.44 0.92 36.60
C PHE A 141 -14.44 -0.21 36.33
N ALA A 142 -14.85 -0.96 37.36
CA ALA A 142 -15.89 -1.98 37.23
C ALA A 142 -17.25 -1.39 36.78
N ARG A 143 -17.59 -0.18 37.26
CA ARG A 143 -18.79 0.55 36.83
C ARG A 143 -18.68 1.04 35.38
N ARG A 144 -17.49 1.43 34.93
CA ARG A 144 -17.25 1.86 33.54
C ARG A 144 -17.34 0.68 32.57
N GLU A 145 -16.72 -0.45 32.91
CA GLU A 145 -16.79 -1.70 32.13
C GLU A 145 -18.23 -2.24 32.02
N LEU A 146 -19.01 -2.16 33.11
CA LEU A 146 -20.44 -2.48 33.09
C LEU A 146 -21.24 -1.54 32.19
N LYS A 147 -20.94 -0.24 32.21
CA LYS A 147 -21.63 0.77 31.39
C LYS A 147 -21.29 0.62 29.90
N GLU A 148 -20.03 0.29 29.58
CA GLU A 148 -19.58 0.00 28.22
C GLU A 148 -20.16 -1.32 27.69
N ARG A 149 -20.32 -2.37 28.52
CA ARG A 149 -21.03 -3.60 28.13
C ARG A 149 -22.52 -3.40 27.83
N VAL A 150 -23.17 -2.53 28.60
CA VAL A 150 -24.60 -2.19 28.42
C VAL A 150 -24.81 -1.31 27.18
N ASN A 151 -23.90 -0.37 26.91
CA ASN A 151 -23.99 0.52 25.74
C ASN A 151 -23.38 -0.09 24.45
N GLY A 152 -22.53 -1.11 24.55
CA GLY A 152 -21.90 -1.78 23.40
C GLY A 152 -22.79 -2.81 22.69
N HIS A 153 -24.01 -3.06 23.17
CA HIS A 153 -25.00 -3.95 22.54
C HIS A 153 -26.07 -3.21 21.71
N SER A 154 -25.92 -1.90 21.50
CA SER A 154 -26.73 -1.15 20.54
C SER A 154 -25.92 -0.86 19.27
N ASN A 155 -25.73 -1.90 18.47
CA ASN A 155 -25.68 -1.90 17.01
C ASN A 155 -25.83 -3.33 16.51
#